data_AF-A0A2V5NC36-F1
#
_entry.id   AF-A0A2V5NC36-F1
#
_cell.length_a   1.000
_cell.length_b   1.000
_cell.length_c   1.000
_cell.angle_alpha   90.00
_cell.angle_beta   90.00
_cell.angle_gamma   90.00
#
_symmetry.space_group_name_H-M   'P 1'
#
loop_
_entity.id
_entity.type
_entity.pdbx_description
1 polymer ?
#
loop_
_entity_poly.entity_id
_entity_poly.type
_entity_poly.pdbx_seq_one_letter_code
_entity_poly.pdbx_strand_id
1 'polypeptide(L)' 'MLPMQFPDKKIALLAAFTSRFGIGLVIGCVQLPWPGWLIGIVFGLLLSLPEALITKAYAPILIIGTIGGGIIGGILHGWK' A
#
# COMPACT_ATOMS: atom_id res chain seq x y z
N MET A 1 8.16 -15.49 -0.52
CA MET A 1 7.39 -15.49 0.75
C MET A 1 8.28 -16.16 1.77
N LEU A 2 8.83 -15.43 2.75
CA LEU A 2 9.53 -16.08 3.86
C LEU A 2 8.48 -16.90 4.64
N PRO A 3 8.75 -18.18 4.98
CA PRO A 3 7.77 -19.01 5.66
C PRO A 3 7.61 -18.53 7.11
N MET A 4 6.67 -17.63 7.32
CA MET A 4 6.18 -17.29 8.66
C MET A 4 5.01 -18.21 9.01
N GLN A 5 5.06 -18.80 10.20
CA GLN A 5 3.89 -19.44 10.77
C GLN A 5 2.95 -18.36 11.28
N PHE A 6 1.83 -18.16 10.58
CA PHE A 6 0.74 -17.34 11.10
C PHE A 6 -0.09 -18.21 12.05
N PRO A 7 -0.15 -17.88 13.36
CA PRO A 7 -1.00 -18.59 14.31
C PRO A 7 -2.46 -18.60 13.83
N ASP A 8 -2.91 -17.46 13.28
CA ASP A 8 -4.26 -17.23 12.79
C ASP A 8 -4.28 -16.73 11.34
N LYS A 9 -4.35 -17.65 10.38
CA LYS A 9 -4.39 -17.33 8.93
C LYS A 9 -5.51 -16.34 8.55
N LYS A 10 -6.66 -16.41 9.24
CA LYS A 10 -7.79 -15.50 9.00
C LYS A 10 -7.43 -14.06 9.32
N ILE A 11 -6.78 -13.82 10.45
CA ILE A 11 -6.34 -12.49 10.88
C ILE A 11 -5.29 -11.96 9.90
N ALA A 12 -4.35 -12.80 9.48
CA ALA A 12 -3.33 -12.41 8.50
C ALA A 12 -3.94 -11.98 7.16
N LEU A 13 -4.94 -12.71 6.65
CA LEU A 13 -5.61 -12.36 5.40
C LEU A 13 -6.44 -11.09 5.53
N LEU A 14 -7.17 -10.93 6.64
CA LEU A 14 -7.93 -9.71 6.91
C LEU A 14 -7.02 -8.49 7.06
N ALA A 15 -5.91 -8.62 7.79
CA ALA A 15 -4.92 -7.55 7.94
C ALA A 15 -4.35 -7.12 6.59
N ALA A 16 -3.95 -8.08 5.75
CA ALA A 16 -3.47 -7.81 4.41
C ALA A 16 -4.53 -7.09 3.55
N PHE A 17 -5.79 -7.55 3.60
CA PHE A 17 -6.88 -6.89 2.88
C PHE A 17 -7.12 -5.45 3.38
N THR A 18 -7.24 -5.27 4.68
CA THR A 18 -7.48 -3.95 5.30
C THR A 18 -6.35 -2.98 5.00
N SER A 19 -5.10 -3.44 5.00
CA SER A 19 -3.96 -2.63 4.59
C SER A 19 -4.10 -2.14 3.13
N ARG A 20 -4.37 -3.03 2.18
CA ARG A 20 -4.50 -2.65 0.76
C ARG A 20 -5.71 -1.76 0.50
N PHE A 21 -6.82 -2.03 1.18
CA PHE A 21 -8.01 -1.18 1.12
C PHE A 21 -7.73 0.22 1.70
N GLY A 22 -7.05 0.29 2.85
CA GLY A 22 -6.68 1.54 3.49
C GLY A 22 -5.80 2.42 2.61
N ILE A 23 -4.84 1.83 1.90
CA ILE A 23 -4.00 2.55 0.91
C ILE A 23 -4.87 3.21 -0.16
N GLY A 24 -5.76 2.44 -0.81
CA GLY A 24 -6.61 2.97 -1.87
C GLY A 24 -7.58 4.04 -1.38
N LEU A 25 -8.19 3.82 -0.21
CA LEU A 25 -9.13 4.76 0.41
C LEU A 25 -8.44 6.09 0.77
N VAL A 26 -7.27 6.04 1.43
CA VAL A 26 -6.54 7.26 1.79
C VAL A 26 -6.12 8.03 0.55
N ILE A 27 -5.59 7.36 -0.48
CA ILE A 27 -5.26 8.01 -1.75
C ILE A 27 -6.52 8.70 -2.31
N GLY A 28 -7.64 8.00 -2.43
CA GLY A 28 -8.87 8.58 -2.98
C GLY A 28 -9.45 9.76 -2.19
N CYS A 29 -9.27 9.79 -0.87
CA CYS A 29 -9.76 10.89 -0.03
C CYS A 29 -8.82 12.10 0.03
N VAL A 30 -7.53 11.91 -0.26
CA VAL A 30 -6.54 12.98 -0.10
C VAL A 30 -6.60 13.94 -1.29
N GLN A 31 -6.50 15.25 -1.01
CA GLN A 31 -6.38 16.29 -2.03
C GLN A 31 -5.10 17.08 -1.79
N LEU A 32 -4.08 16.80 -2.59
CA LEU A 32 -2.81 17.54 -2.60
C LEU A 32 -2.61 18.17 -3.99
N PRO A 33 -1.95 19.33 -4.09
CA PRO A 33 -1.60 19.97 -5.36
C PRO A 33 -0.36 19.31 -5.99
N TRP A 34 -0.30 17.97 -6.00
CA TRP A 34 0.81 17.17 -6.54
C TRP A 34 0.30 16.30 -7.68
N PRO A 35 1.20 15.83 -8.57
CA PRO A 35 0.85 14.82 -9.56
C PRO A 35 0.26 13.58 -8.90
N GLY A 36 -0.82 13.03 -9.47
CA GLY A 36 -1.55 11.92 -8.86
C GLY A 36 -0.71 10.68 -8.62
N TRP A 37 0.16 10.35 -9.57
CA TRP A 37 1.09 9.24 -9.44
C TRP A 37 2.04 9.42 -8.24
N LEU A 38 2.43 10.67 -7.93
CA LEU A 38 3.32 10.98 -6.80
C LEU A 38 2.59 10.82 -5.47
N ILE A 39 1.35 11.31 -5.38
CA ILE A 39 0.47 11.08 -4.22
C ILE A 39 0.36 9.57 -3.98
N GLY A 40 0.08 8.82 -5.05
CA GLY A 40 -0.01 7.37 -5.02
C GLY A 40 1.24 6.67 -4.51
N ILE A 41 2.42 7.04 -5.03
CA ILE A 41 3.72 6.49 -4.61
C ILE A 41 4.00 6.77 -3.13
N VAL A 42 3.81 8.01 -2.69
CA VAL A 42 4.09 8.43 -1.30
C VAL A 42 3.22 7.66 -0.32
N PHE A 43 1.90 7.65 -0.52
CA PHE A 43 0.98 6.95 0.37
C PHE A 43 1.12 5.42 0.26
N GLY A 44 1.33 4.89 -0.94
CA GLY A 44 1.56 3.46 -1.16
C GLY A 44 2.80 2.94 -0.43
N LEU A 45 3.89 3.70 -0.44
CA LEU A 45 5.14 3.36 0.25
C LEU A 45 4.99 3.53 1.77
N LEU A 46 4.48 4.67 2.23
CA LEU A 46 4.38 5.01 3.64
C LEU A 46 3.44 4.05 4.40
N LEU A 47 2.29 3.72 3.81
CA LEU A 47 1.31 2.82 4.43
C LEU A 47 1.68 1.33 4.28
N SER A 48 2.53 0.96 3.33
CA SER A 48 3.06 -0.42 3.22
C SER A 48 4.22 -0.69 4.18
N LEU A 49 4.83 0.35 4.74
CA LEU A 49 6.02 0.26 5.59
C LEU A 49 5.76 -0.50 6.91
N PRO A 50 4.65 -0.29 7.65
CA PRO A 50 4.34 -1.07 8.84
C PRO A 50 4.22 -2.57 8.56
N GLU A 51 3.52 -2.96 7.49
CA GLU A 51 3.41 -4.38 7.11
C GLU A 51 4.77 -4.97 6.73
N ALA A 52 5.60 -4.22 6.01
CA ALA A 52 6.96 -4.64 5.67
C ALA A 52 7.82 -4.89 6.93
N LEU A 53 7.70 -4.05 7.95
CA LEU A 53 8.42 -4.18 9.22
C LEU A 53 7.97 -5.40 10.02
N ILE A 54 6.66 -5.61 10.13
CA ILE A 54 6.07 -6.73 10.89
C ILE A 54 6.43 -8.07 10.24
N THR A 55 6.31 -8.14 8.91
CA THR A 55 6.50 -9.39 8.16
C THR A 55 7.95 -9.64 7.75
N LYS A 56 8.85 -8.66 7.95
CA LYS A 56 10.23 -8.66 7.45
C LYS A 56 10.35 -8.84 5.93
N ALA A 57 9.25 -8.69 5.18
CA ALA A 57 9.19 -8.90 3.75
C ALA A 57 9.26 -7.56 3.01
N TYR A 58 10.37 -6.83 3.19
CA TYR A 58 10.54 -5.45 2.72
C TYR A 58 10.36 -5.27 1.22
N ALA A 59 11.19 -5.93 0.42
CA ALA A 59 11.17 -5.77 -1.04
C ALA A 59 9.80 -6.05 -1.67
N PRO A 60 9.16 -7.22 -1.47
CA PRO A 60 7.90 -7.50 -2.14
C PRO A 60 6.77 -6.57 -1.70
N ILE A 61 6.67 -6.24 -0.41
CA ILE A 61 5.58 -5.41 0.12
C ILE A 61 5.70 -3.96 -0.34
N LEU A 62 6.91 -3.39 -0.27
CA LEU A 62 7.14 -2.00 -0.65
C LEU A 62 7.01 -1.82 -2.16
N ILE A 63 7.53 -2.75 -2.98
CA ILE A 63 7.41 -2.67 -4.44
C ILE A 63 5.94 -2.70 -4.85
N ILE A 64 5.17 -3.67 -4.35
CA ILE A 64 3.75 -3.80 -4.69
C ILE A 64 2.96 -2.59 -4.19
N GLY A 65 3.22 -2.14 -2.96
CA GLY A 65 2.57 -0.96 -2.38
C GLY A 65 2.84 0.32 -3.17
N THR A 66 4.08 0.52 -3.60
CA THR A 66 4.49 1.72 -4.34
C THR A 66 3.93 1.73 -5.76
N ILE A 67 4.04 0.61 -6.47
CA ILE A 67 3.51 0.49 -7.84
C ILE A 67 1.98 0.58 -7.83
N GLY A 68 1.32 -0.18 -6.96
CA GLY A 68 -0.14 -0.16 -6.82
C GLY A 68 -0.66 1.21 -6.41
N GLY A 69 0.00 1.84 -5.42
CA GLY A 69 -0.33 3.21 -5.00
C GLY A 69 -0.19 4.21 -6.15
N GLY A 70 0.93 4.20 -6.87
CA GLY A 70 1.17 5.06 -8.01
C GLY A 70 0.12 4.93 -9.12
N ILE A 71 -0.30 3.70 -9.43
CA ILE A 71 -1.39 3.45 -10.38
C ILE A 71 -2.71 4.04 -9.89
N ILE A 72 -3.08 3.80 -8.62
CA ILE A 72 -4.33 4.33 -8.03
C ILE A 72 -4.32 5.86 -8.06
N GLY A 73 -3.23 6.50 -7.62
CA GLY A 73 -3.11 7.94 -7.63
C GLY A 73 -3.14 8.54 -9.04
N GLY A 74 -2.48 7.89 -10.02
CA GLY A 74 -2.55 8.29 -11.42
C GLY A 74 -3.96 8.21 -12.01
N ILE A 75 -4.73 7.17 -11.64
CA ILE A 75 -6.13 7.00 -12.07
C ILE A 75 -7.05 8.03 -11.42
N LEU A 76 -6.91 8.30 -10.12
CA LEU A 76 -7.84 9.12 -9.36
C LEU A 76 -7.57 10.62 -9.46
N HIS A 77 -6.30 11.04 -9.44
CA HIS A 77 -5.90 12.45 -9.44
C HIS A 77 -5.24 12.89 -10.75
N GLY A 78 -4.96 11.94 -11.65
CA GLY A 78 -4.38 12.21 -12.97
C GLY A 78 -2.86 12.02 -13.05
N TRP A 79 -2.36 11.97 -14.29
CA TRP A 79 -0.96 11.68 -14.63
C TRP A 79 -0.09 12.93 -14.89
N LYS A 80 -0.66 14.13 -14.77
CA LYS A 80 0.03 15.40 -15.00
C LYS A 80 0.79 15.88 -13.77
#